data_AF-A0AAV5T7H7-F1
#
_entry.id   AF-A0AAV5T7H7-F1
#
_cell.length_a   1.000
_cell.length_b   1.000
_cell.length_c   1.000
_cell.angle_alpha   90.00
_cell.angle_beta   90.00
_cell.angle_gamma   90.00
#
_symmetry.space_group_name_H-M   'P 1'
#
loop_
_entity.id
_entity.type
_entity.pdbx_description
1 polymer ?
#
loop_
_entity_poly.entity_id
_entity_poly.type
_entity_poly.pdbx_seq_one_letter_code
_entity_poly.pdbx_strand_id
1 'polypeptide(L)'
;EKVQSFNPSPAMILILLWTALLAIVAESRVTFTHSEVLQQIDVSLQKRAHFKCDNGCKVYTDYHSDLLWITKQDDQGNFTGIVSFKDTGGADTRLPEPYILPISNDYYIENRGDANPIFVFYAVDNKAPNIDTQVLVIDDEKGIGGDSPTRMSTILSSKFDSVRYSQFYGEFVSGYPRIYSTGFDAVSEKDCQPLYQSRSPESGYLSNITVFSPISTVDYGHEGEHDVLVKWNK
;
A
#
# COMPACT_ATOMS: atom_id res chain seq x y z
N GLU A 1 -13.20 51.24 20.14
CA GLU A 1 -13.03 50.78 18.74
C GLU A 1 -14.40 50.52 18.11
N LYS A 2 -14.62 50.88 16.84
CA LYS A 2 -15.83 50.49 16.09
C LYS A 2 -15.56 49.14 15.43
N VAL A 3 -16.26 48.10 15.85
CA VAL A 3 -16.24 46.79 15.20
C VAL A 3 -17.04 46.91 13.90
N GLN A 4 -16.36 46.75 12.77
CA GLN A 4 -16.98 46.80 11.44
C GLN A 4 -17.54 45.41 11.12
N SER A 5 -18.87 45.29 11.04
CA SER A 5 -19.53 44.01 10.72
C SER A 5 -19.34 43.68 9.24
N PHE A 6 -18.62 42.60 8.95
CA PHE A 6 -18.43 42.10 7.60
C PHE A 6 -19.62 41.19 7.23
N ASN A 7 -20.48 41.63 6.31
CA ASN A 7 -21.53 40.79 5.75
C ASN A 7 -21.00 40.12 4.47
N PRO A 8 -20.75 38.79 4.47
CA PRO A 8 -20.28 38.10 3.28
C PRO A 8 -21.32 38.18 2.17
N SER A 9 -20.87 38.38 0.94
CA SER A 9 -21.78 38.40 -0.20
C SER A 9 -22.38 37.00 -0.45
N PRO A 10 -23.57 36.90 -1.07
CA PRO A 10 -24.17 35.61 -1.44
C PRO A 10 -23.24 34.73 -2.28
N ALA A 11 -22.39 35.34 -3.12
CA ALA A 11 -21.39 34.63 -3.92
C ALA A 11 -20.29 33.97 -3.07
N MET A 12 -19.85 34.64 -2.00
CA MET A 12 -18.86 34.11 -1.07
C MET A 12 -19.40 32.91 -0.28
N ILE A 13 -20.67 32.97 0.13
CA ILE A 13 -21.36 31.85 0.80
C ILE A 13 -21.46 30.64 -0.13
N LEU A 14 -21.78 30.86 -1.42
CA LEU A 14 -21.88 29.78 -2.40
C LEU A 14 -20.53 29.10 -2.63
N ILE A 15 -19.44 29.86 -2.79
CA ILE A 15 -18.08 29.30 -2.96
C ILE A 15 -17.68 28.45 -1.75
N LEU A 16 -17.95 28.92 -0.54
CA LEU A 16 -17.65 28.19 0.69
C LEU A 16 -18.43 26.87 0.80
N LEU A 17 -19.70 26.87 0.38
CA LEU A 17 -20.52 25.65 0.33
C LEU A 17 -19.99 24.66 -0.70
N TRP A 18 -19.54 25.11 -1.87
CA TRP A 18 -18.95 24.25 -2.89
C TRP A 18 -17.61 23.66 -2.46
N THR A 19 -16.73 24.46 -1.83
CA THR A 19 -15.45 23.94 -1.30
C THR A 19 -15.67 22.96 -0.14
N ALA A 20 -16.64 23.22 0.73
CA ALA A 20 -17.00 22.29 1.80
C ALA A 20 -17.58 20.98 1.24
N LEU A 21 -18.45 21.06 0.22
CA LEU A 21 -19.02 19.87 -0.42
C LEU A 21 -17.94 19.01 -1.09
N LEU A 22 -16.99 19.64 -1.79
CA LEU A 22 -15.86 18.94 -2.41
C LEU A 22 -14.90 18.31 -1.38
N ALA A 23 -14.74 18.92 -0.21
CA ALA A 23 -13.92 18.36 0.86
C ALA A 23 -14.54 17.11 1.52
N ILE A 24 -15.88 16.97 1.50
CA ILE A 24 -16.58 15.82 2.10
C ILE A 24 -16.45 14.56 1.21
N VAL A 25 -16.20 14.70 -0.09
CA VAL A 25 -16.10 13.56 -1.03
C VAL A 25 -14.67 13.04 -1.19
N ALA A 26 -13.70 13.63 -0.51
CA ALA A 26 -12.28 13.33 -0.68
C ALA A 26 -11.76 12.27 0.30
N GLU A 27 -12.55 11.22 0.60
CA GLU A 27 -11.99 9.99 1.14
C GLU A 27 -11.24 9.30 0.00
N SER A 28 -9.98 9.70 -0.22
CA SER A 28 -9.10 9.17 -1.27
C SER A 28 -8.51 7.82 -0.88
N ARG A 29 -9.34 6.92 -0.33
CA ARG A 29 -8.92 5.58 0.02
C ARG A 29 -8.80 4.73 -1.24
N VAL A 30 -7.62 4.17 -1.46
CA VAL A 30 -7.37 3.29 -2.60
C VAL A 30 -7.85 1.89 -2.24
N THR A 31 -8.90 1.43 -2.93
CA THR A 31 -9.44 0.07 -2.82
C THR A 31 -9.30 -0.62 -4.16
N PHE A 32 -8.72 -1.81 -4.18
CA PHE A 32 -8.66 -2.67 -5.34
C PHE A 32 -9.71 -3.78 -5.24
N THR A 33 -9.94 -4.54 -6.30
CA THR A 33 -10.98 -5.58 -6.33
C THR A 33 -10.78 -6.62 -5.22
N HIS A 34 -9.53 -6.98 -4.93
CA HIS A 34 -9.18 -8.06 -4.00
C HIS A 34 -8.25 -7.60 -2.88
N SER A 35 -7.99 -6.31 -2.75
CA SER A 35 -7.10 -5.81 -1.70
C SER A 35 -7.45 -4.40 -1.27
N GLU A 36 -6.97 -4.08 -0.06
CA GLU A 36 -7.07 -2.76 0.53
C GLU A 36 -5.70 -2.31 1.00
N VAL A 37 -5.38 -1.05 0.69
CA VAL A 37 -4.16 -0.40 1.13
C VAL A 37 -4.54 0.76 2.02
N LEU A 38 -4.03 0.73 3.25
CA LEU A 38 -4.28 1.73 4.28
C LEU A 38 -2.97 2.38 4.71
N GLN A 39 -3.03 3.66 5.02
CA GLN A 39 -1.89 4.48 5.45
C GLN A 39 -2.25 5.29 6.71
N GLN A 40 -1.26 6.04 7.19
CA GLN A 40 -1.40 6.94 8.34
C GLN A 40 -2.67 7.81 8.31
N ILE A 41 -2.97 8.39 7.13
CA ILE A 41 -4.05 9.36 6.99
C ILE A 41 -5.40 8.73 7.35
N ASP A 42 -5.58 7.43 7.05
CA ASP A 42 -6.83 6.70 7.26
C ASP A 42 -7.15 6.49 8.75
N VAL A 43 -6.14 6.47 9.62
CA VAL A 43 -6.33 6.32 11.09
C VAL A 43 -6.14 7.63 11.85
N SER A 44 -5.56 8.66 11.23
CA SER A 44 -5.15 9.89 11.93
C SER A 44 -6.33 10.67 12.55
N LEU A 45 -7.46 10.77 11.85
CA LEU A 45 -8.62 11.57 12.27
C LEU A 45 -9.57 10.79 13.17
N GLN A 46 -9.87 9.55 12.80
CA GLN A 46 -10.90 8.73 13.46
C GLN A 46 -10.31 7.73 14.47
N LYS A 47 -8.98 7.67 14.60
CA LYS A 47 -8.22 6.63 15.33
C LYS A 47 -8.45 5.20 14.83
N ARG A 48 -9.36 4.99 13.88
CA ARG A 48 -9.66 3.70 13.29
C ARG A 48 -9.90 3.82 11.79
N ALA A 49 -9.44 2.83 11.05
CA ALA A 49 -9.72 2.65 9.63
C ALA A 49 -10.31 1.27 9.43
N HIS A 50 -11.55 1.21 8.95
CA HIS A 50 -12.26 -0.05 8.64
C HIS A 50 -11.59 -0.79 7.47
N PHE A 51 -11.62 -2.11 7.41
CA PHE A 51 -11.33 -2.90 6.20
C PHE A 51 -12.07 -4.24 6.27
N LYS A 52 -12.21 -4.92 5.12
CA LYS A 52 -12.91 -6.22 5.04
C LYS A 52 -12.03 -7.35 4.53
N CYS A 53 -12.43 -8.56 4.91
CA CYS A 53 -11.84 -9.83 4.47
C CYS A 53 -12.96 -10.80 4.09
N ASP A 54 -13.51 -10.62 2.89
CA ASP A 54 -14.67 -11.38 2.39
C ASP A 54 -14.39 -12.90 2.35
N ASN A 55 -13.16 -13.30 2.04
CA ASN A 55 -12.73 -14.72 2.01
C ASN A 55 -11.58 -15.02 3.00
N GLY A 56 -11.42 -14.17 4.01
CA GLY A 56 -10.18 -14.10 4.79
C GLY A 56 -9.08 -13.42 4.00
N CYS A 57 -8.04 -12.96 4.69
CA CYS A 57 -6.95 -12.23 4.06
C CYS A 57 -5.57 -12.68 4.54
N LYS A 58 -4.57 -12.48 3.66
CA LYS A 58 -3.17 -12.28 4.06
C LYS A 58 -2.98 -10.79 4.33
N VAL A 59 -2.40 -10.43 5.47
CA VAL A 59 -2.10 -9.02 5.80
C VAL A 59 -0.62 -8.80 6.04
N TYR A 60 -0.16 -7.64 5.58
CA TYR A 60 1.22 -7.19 5.62
C TYR A 60 1.27 -5.74 6.10
N THR A 61 2.35 -5.37 6.78
CA THR A 61 2.67 -3.98 7.10
C THR A 61 4.17 -3.76 7.11
N ASP A 62 4.62 -2.57 6.78
CA ASP A 62 6.03 -2.20 6.84
C ASP A 62 6.43 -1.45 8.13
N TYR A 63 5.56 -1.46 9.14
CA TYR A 63 5.73 -0.67 10.34
C TYR A 63 5.62 -1.50 11.61
N HIS A 64 6.64 -1.37 12.48
CA HIS A 64 6.68 -2.01 13.79
C HIS A 64 6.06 -1.13 14.86
N SER A 65 4.89 -1.51 15.40
CA SER A 65 4.26 -0.76 16.50
C SER A 65 3.45 -1.65 17.45
N ASP A 66 3.68 -1.45 18.74
CA ASP A 66 2.86 -2.00 19.83
C ASP A 66 1.56 -1.18 20.04
N LEU A 67 1.41 -0.03 19.37
CA LEU A 67 0.30 0.92 19.53
C LEU A 67 -0.67 0.93 18.34
N LEU A 68 -0.28 0.34 17.20
CA LEU A 68 -1.20 0.03 16.11
C LEU A 68 -1.68 -1.42 16.21
N TRP A 69 -2.98 -1.61 16.08
CA TRP A 69 -3.62 -2.90 16.26
C TRP A 69 -4.60 -3.20 15.13
N ILE A 70 -4.64 -4.46 14.71
CA ILE A 70 -5.83 -4.98 14.02
C ILE A 70 -6.84 -5.36 15.09
N THR A 71 -8.04 -4.83 14.95
CA THR A 71 -9.18 -5.10 15.84
C THR A 71 -10.38 -5.59 15.05
N LYS A 72 -11.27 -6.32 15.73
CA LYS A 72 -12.54 -6.76 15.17
C LYS A 72 -13.69 -6.20 16.00
N GLN A 73 -14.71 -5.66 15.35
CA GLN A 73 -15.95 -5.25 16.01
C GLN A 73 -16.89 -6.45 16.19
N ASP A 74 -17.49 -6.59 17.37
CA ASP A 74 -18.53 -7.58 17.64
C ASP A 74 -19.95 -7.03 17.36
N ASP A 75 -20.96 -7.89 17.44
CA ASP A 75 -22.38 -7.52 17.20
C ASP A 75 -22.91 -6.48 18.20
N GLN A 76 -22.22 -6.30 19.33
CA GLN A 76 -22.55 -5.30 20.35
C GLN A 76 -21.80 -3.98 20.14
N GLY A 77 -20.96 -3.90 19.11
CA GLY A 77 -20.17 -2.73 18.75
C GLY A 77 -18.85 -2.60 19.52
N ASN A 78 -18.45 -3.58 20.32
CA ASN A 78 -17.17 -3.55 21.03
C ASN A 78 -16.03 -3.99 20.12
N PHE A 79 -14.85 -3.41 20.33
CA PHE A 79 -13.64 -3.71 19.57
C PHE A 79 -12.74 -4.65 20.37
N THR A 80 -12.43 -5.81 19.79
CA THR A 80 -11.47 -6.76 20.36
C THR A 80 -10.16 -6.70 19.58
N GLY A 81 -9.03 -6.58 20.29
CA GLY A 81 -7.71 -6.66 19.68
C GLY A 81 -7.40 -8.07 19.17
N ILE A 82 -7.01 -8.18 17.90
CA ILE A 82 -6.63 -9.44 17.26
C ILE A 82 -5.12 -9.60 17.30
N VAL A 83 -4.39 -8.62 16.78
CA VAL A 83 -2.93 -8.65 16.65
C VAL A 83 -2.39 -7.23 16.60
N SER A 84 -1.19 -7.00 17.15
CA SER A 84 -0.48 -5.72 17.05
C SER A 84 0.33 -5.64 15.75
N PHE A 85 0.72 -4.43 15.33
CA PHE A 85 1.52 -4.28 14.10
C PHE A 85 2.90 -4.93 14.22
N LYS A 86 3.45 -4.98 15.43
CA LYS A 86 4.67 -5.72 15.77
C LYS A 86 4.58 -7.22 15.50
N ASP A 87 3.39 -7.81 15.64
CA ASP A 87 3.17 -9.25 15.47
C ASP A 87 2.55 -9.60 14.10
N THR A 88 2.31 -8.59 13.25
CA THR A 88 1.92 -8.79 11.84
C THR A 88 3.13 -8.81 10.92
N GLY A 89 3.02 -9.53 9.80
CA GLY A 89 4.10 -9.65 8.84
C GLY A 89 4.64 -8.31 8.34
N GLY A 90 5.95 -8.07 8.51
CA GLY A 90 6.72 -7.04 7.77
C GLY A 90 7.36 -5.95 8.59
N ALA A 91 7.08 -5.91 9.89
CA ALA A 91 7.62 -4.91 10.81
C ALA A 91 9.17 -4.92 10.91
N ASP A 92 9.81 -6.09 10.88
CA ASP A 92 11.27 -6.24 11.15
C ASP A 92 12.03 -7.07 10.10
N THR A 93 11.35 -7.47 9.02
CA THR A 93 11.91 -8.41 8.05
C THR A 93 11.61 -7.96 6.63
N ARG A 94 12.65 -7.95 5.79
CA ARG A 94 12.53 -7.67 4.35
C ARG A 94 11.54 -8.57 3.63
N LEU A 95 11.39 -9.81 4.09
CA LEU A 95 10.56 -10.86 3.50
C LEU A 95 9.57 -11.38 4.53
N PRO A 96 8.48 -10.66 4.81
CA PRO A 96 7.55 -11.09 5.83
C PRO A 96 6.66 -12.24 5.42
N GLU A 97 6.49 -13.16 6.36
CA GLU A 97 5.35 -14.06 6.36
C GLU A 97 4.08 -13.26 6.68
N PRO A 98 2.99 -13.43 5.92
CA PRO A 98 1.74 -12.74 6.20
C PRO A 98 1.14 -13.19 7.53
N TYR A 99 0.42 -12.28 8.18
CA TYR A 99 -0.55 -12.69 9.18
C TYR A 99 -1.86 -13.08 8.48
N ILE A 100 -2.46 -14.20 8.87
CA ILE A 100 -3.69 -14.70 8.24
C ILE A 100 -4.90 -14.29 9.08
N LEU A 101 -5.79 -13.49 8.50
CA LEU A 101 -7.08 -13.15 9.10
C LEU A 101 -8.19 -14.04 8.55
N PRO A 102 -9.08 -14.56 9.42
CA PRO A 102 -10.28 -15.27 8.98
C PRO A 102 -11.30 -14.33 8.32
N ILE A 103 -12.39 -14.91 7.81
CA ILE A 103 -13.47 -14.16 7.16
C ILE A 103 -14.12 -13.20 8.16
N SER A 104 -14.22 -11.92 7.79
CA SER A 104 -14.93 -10.90 8.56
C SER A 104 -15.07 -9.62 7.73
N ASN A 105 -16.18 -8.90 7.91
CA ASN A 105 -16.38 -7.58 7.31
C ASN A 105 -16.17 -6.44 8.29
N ASP A 106 -15.73 -6.75 9.52
CA ASP A 106 -15.71 -5.82 10.65
C ASP A 106 -14.31 -5.67 11.24
N TYR A 107 -13.29 -5.67 10.38
CA TYR A 107 -11.91 -5.40 10.80
C TYR A 107 -11.59 -3.91 10.77
N TYR A 108 -10.69 -3.51 11.66
CA TYR A 108 -10.22 -2.14 11.76
C TYR A 108 -8.75 -2.10 12.13
N ILE A 109 -7.98 -1.21 11.52
CA ILE A 109 -6.72 -0.74 12.11
C ILE A 109 -7.11 0.26 13.20
N GLU A 110 -6.60 0.10 14.42
CA GLU A 110 -6.81 0.99 15.55
C GLU A 110 -5.48 1.59 16.02
N ASN A 111 -5.43 2.92 16.08
CA ASN A 111 -4.33 3.65 16.70
C ASN A 111 -4.62 3.91 18.19
N ARG A 112 -3.87 3.25 19.07
CA ARG A 112 -3.99 3.30 20.53
C ARG A 112 -3.08 4.34 21.20
N GLY A 113 -2.56 5.30 20.44
CA GLY A 113 -1.76 6.41 20.99
C GLY A 113 -0.42 6.62 20.30
N ASP A 114 -0.20 6.00 19.14
CA ASP A 114 0.91 6.35 18.27
C ASP A 114 0.72 7.77 17.73
N ALA A 115 1.66 8.67 18.07
CA ALA A 115 1.51 10.09 17.81
C ALA A 115 1.62 10.43 16.31
N ASN A 116 2.38 9.64 15.56
CA ASN A 116 2.63 9.87 14.14
C ASN A 116 2.98 8.54 13.43
N PRO A 117 2.02 7.61 13.35
CA PRO A 117 2.29 6.29 12.80
C PRO A 117 2.51 6.40 11.29
N ILE A 118 3.71 6.14 10.81
CA ILE A 118 4.02 6.11 9.37
C ILE A 118 4.03 4.66 8.93
N PHE A 119 2.95 4.21 8.30
CA PHE A 119 2.80 2.83 7.86
C PHE A 119 2.12 2.72 6.51
N VAL A 120 2.36 1.58 5.87
CA VAL A 120 1.53 1.00 4.83
C VAL A 120 1.01 -0.32 5.37
N PHE A 121 -0.30 -0.51 5.30
CA PHE A 121 -0.98 -1.76 5.62
C PHE A 121 -1.63 -2.27 4.35
N TYR A 122 -1.38 -3.53 4.02
CA TYR A 122 -1.87 -4.18 2.81
C TYR A 122 -2.61 -5.46 3.20
N ALA A 123 -3.92 -5.45 3.01
CA ALA A 123 -4.77 -6.63 3.21
C ALA A 123 -5.20 -7.17 1.85
N VAL A 124 -4.98 -8.47 1.64
CA VAL A 124 -5.28 -9.14 0.37
C VAL A 124 -6.18 -10.32 0.60
N ASP A 125 -7.30 -10.35 -0.11
CA ASP A 125 -8.25 -11.44 -0.08
C ASP A 125 -7.59 -12.75 -0.53
N ASN A 126 -7.87 -13.85 0.17
CA ASN A 126 -7.29 -15.16 -0.12
C ASN A 126 -7.63 -15.72 -1.52
N LYS A 127 -8.63 -15.16 -2.21
CA LYS A 127 -8.98 -15.51 -3.60
C LYS A 127 -8.36 -14.57 -4.64
N ALA A 128 -7.52 -13.63 -4.21
CA ALA A 128 -6.82 -12.76 -5.14
C ALA A 128 -5.98 -13.58 -6.13
N PRO A 129 -5.90 -13.14 -7.40
CA PRO A 129 -4.93 -13.70 -8.33
C PRO A 129 -3.51 -13.43 -7.82
N ASN A 130 -2.60 -14.37 -8.08
CA ASN A 130 -1.20 -14.27 -7.66
C ASN A 130 -0.99 -14.12 -6.13
N ILE A 131 -1.89 -14.65 -5.30
CA ILE A 131 -1.84 -14.55 -3.83
C ILE A 131 -0.56 -15.07 -3.17
N ASP A 132 0.22 -15.88 -3.89
CA ASP A 132 1.51 -16.41 -3.44
C ASP A 132 2.70 -15.55 -3.92
N THR A 133 2.42 -14.38 -4.51
CA THR A 133 3.44 -13.39 -4.84
C THR A 133 4.13 -12.92 -3.57
N GLN A 134 5.45 -12.88 -3.63
CA GLN A 134 6.27 -12.40 -2.53
C GLN A 134 6.02 -10.93 -2.25
N VAL A 135 5.87 -10.58 -0.97
CA VAL A 135 5.84 -9.20 -0.50
C VAL A 135 7.20 -8.86 0.09
N LEU A 136 7.70 -7.69 -0.28
CA LEU A 136 8.98 -7.12 0.14
C LEU A 136 8.70 -5.83 0.90
N VAL A 137 9.35 -5.68 2.05
CA VAL A 137 9.36 -4.42 2.80
C VAL A 137 10.74 -3.80 2.68
N ILE A 138 10.81 -2.56 2.20
CA ILE A 138 12.07 -1.81 2.19
C ILE A 138 12.21 -1.13 3.55
N ASP A 139 13.17 -1.57 4.36
CA ASP A 139 13.37 -1.07 5.73
C ASP A 139 14.48 -0.01 5.84
N ASP A 140 15.48 -0.06 4.94
CA ASP A 140 16.67 0.77 4.97
C ASP A 140 16.91 1.60 3.69
N GLU A 141 17.82 2.58 3.78
CA GLU A 141 18.15 3.48 2.66
C GLU A 141 18.90 2.80 1.50
N LYS A 142 19.46 1.60 1.73
CA LYS A 142 20.28 0.91 0.72
C LYS A 142 19.40 0.26 -0.34
N GLY A 143 18.15 -0.01 0.00
CA GLY A 143 17.22 -0.68 -0.88
C GLY A 143 17.42 -2.20 -0.90
N ILE A 144 16.66 -2.82 -1.77
CA ILE A 144 16.55 -4.25 -2.00
C ILE A 144 17.21 -4.50 -3.37
N GLY A 145 18.41 -5.06 -3.36
CA GLY A 145 18.96 -5.83 -4.47
C GLY A 145 18.84 -7.30 -4.12
N GLY A 146 18.46 -8.16 -5.06
CA GLY A 146 18.34 -9.57 -4.76
C GLY A 146 17.74 -10.38 -5.89
N ASP A 147 18.35 -11.54 -6.08
CA ASP A 147 17.81 -12.62 -6.89
C ASP A 147 16.51 -13.11 -6.24
N SER A 148 15.37 -12.78 -6.84
CA SER A 148 14.13 -13.48 -6.54
C SER A 148 13.94 -14.58 -7.59
N PRO A 149 13.53 -15.80 -7.22
CA PRO A 149 13.07 -16.77 -8.21
C PRO A 149 11.64 -16.48 -8.67
N THR A 150 10.90 -15.58 -8.01
CA THR A 150 9.48 -15.36 -8.25
C THR A 150 9.25 -14.44 -9.44
N ARG A 151 8.25 -14.75 -10.27
CA ARG A 151 7.90 -13.89 -11.41
C ARG A 151 7.49 -12.47 -11.01
N MET A 152 6.89 -12.32 -9.85
CA MET A 152 6.43 -11.03 -9.33
C MET A 152 6.91 -10.83 -7.91
N SER A 153 7.05 -9.55 -7.54
CA SER A 153 7.21 -9.13 -6.17
C SER A 153 6.42 -7.85 -5.94
N THR A 154 5.73 -7.75 -4.81
CA THR A 154 5.08 -6.53 -4.35
C THR A 154 5.93 -5.88 -3.28
N ILE A 155 6.12 -4.57 -3.39
CA ILE A 155 6.95 -3.76 -2.52
C ILE A 155 6.03 -2.86 -1.69
N LEU A 156 6.21 -2.88 -0.38
CA LEU A 156 5.56 -1.99 0.59
C LEU A 156 6.58 -1.00 1.16
N SER A 157 6.14 0.26 1.28
CA SER A 157 7.05 1.33 1.64
C SER A 157 6.31 2.59 2.15
N SER A 158 6.48 2.92 3.43
CA SER A 158 5.81 4.00 4.16
C SER A 158 6.72 5.17 4.46
N LYS A 159 8.03 4.92 4.56
CA LYS A 159 9.02 5.92 4.95
C LYS A 159 9.26 7.00 3.90
N PHE A 160 8.91 6.76 2.64
CA PHE A 160 9.08 7.72 1.55
C PHE A 160 7.91 7.68 0.58
N ASP A 161 7.65 8.82 -0.05
CA ASP A 161 6.55 9.00 -1.01
C ASP A 161 6.76 8.24 -2.34
N SER A 162 7.94 7.64 -2.55
CA SER A 162 8.23 6.93 -3.78
C SER A 162 9.33 5.87 -3.67
N VAL A 163 9.19 4.86 -4.53
CA VAL A 163 10.14 3.77 -4.74
C VAL A 163 10.82 3.97 -6.09
N ARG A 164 12.15 3.82 -6.11
CA ARG A 164 12.98 3.93 -7.31
C ARG A 164 13.48 2.55 -7.74
N TYR A 165 13.15 2.19 -8.96
CA TYR A 165 13.57 0.98 -9.64
C TYR A 165 14.72 1.27 -10.59
N SER A 166 15.77 0.48 -10.53
CA SER A 166 16.93 0.61 -11.42
C SER A 166 17.64 -0.72 -11.61
N GLN A 167 18.50 -0.81 -12.63
CA GLN A 167 19.41 -1.94 -12.82
C GLN A 167 18.68 -3.29 -12.91
N PHE A 168 17.70 -3.40 -13.80
CA PHE A 168 17.09 -4.70 -14.08
C PHE A 168 18.08 -5.60 -14.83
N TYR A 169 18.49 -6.69 -14.20
CA TYR A 169 19.35 -7.74 -14.75
C TYR A 169 18.59 -9.07 -14.81
N GLY A 170 18.86 -9.88 -15.83
CA GLY A 170 18.27 -11.22 -15.98
C GLY A 170 17.98 -11.60 -17.43
N GLU A 171 17.58 -12.85 -17.65
CA GLU A 171 17.17 -13.36 -18.96
C GLU A 171 15.66 -13.16 -19.19
N PHE A 172 15.27 -12.10 -19.88
CA PHE A 172 13.85 -11.77 -20.12
C PHE A 172 13.20 -12.59 -21.26
N VAL A 173 13.27 -13.92 -21.17
CA VAL A 173 12.91 -14.84 -22.27
C VAL A 173 11.42 -14.80 -22.62
N SER A 174 10.52 -14.71 -21.63
CA SER A 174 9.07 -14.73 -21.82
C SER A 174 8.37 -13.37 -21.69
N GLY A 175 9.12 -12.30 -21.44
CA GLY A 175 8.58 -10.95 -21.32
C GLY A 175 9.53 -10.00 -20.59
N TYR A 176 9.36 -8.71 -20.86
CA TYR A 176 10.16 -7.66 -20.23
C TYR A 176 9.55 -7.19 -18.91
N PRO A 177 10.37 -6.65 -17.99
CA PRO A 177 9.89 -6.13 -16.72
C PRO A 177 8.81 -5.06 -16.86
N ARG A 178 7.81 -5.16 -16.00
CA ARG A 178 6.71 -4.20 -15.86
C ARG A 178 6.60 -3.74 -14.42
N ILE A 179 6.26 -2.48 -14.21
CA ILE A 179 6.06 -1.91 -12.89
C ILE A 179 4.64 -1.33 -12.80
N TYR A 180 3.94 -1.65 -11.72
CA TYR A 180 2.57 -1.21 -11.42
C TYR A 180 2.54 -0.48 -10.08
N SER A 181 1.64 0.51 -9.92
CA SER A 181 1.39 1.21 -8.65
C SER A 181 0.25 0.57 -7.85
N THR A 182 0.27 -0.76 -7.75
CA THR A 182 -0.74 -1.54 -7.03
C THR A 182 -0.11 -2.82 -6.49
N GLY A 183 -0.86 -3.55 -5.67
CA GLY A 183 -0.52 -4.89 -5.22
C GLY A 183 -0.57 -5.92 -6.35
N PHE A 184 -0.08 -7.13 -6.07
CA PHE A 184 0.00 -8.22 -7.03
C PHE A 184 -1.38 -8.71 -7.54
N ASP A 185 -2.44 -8.42 -6.79
CA ASP A 185 -3.81 -8.85 -7.07
C ASP A 185 -4.39 -8.11 -8.27
N ALA A 186 -4.12 -6.81 -8.38
CA ALA A 186 -4.66 -6.01 -9.48
C ALA A 186 -3.86 -6.16 -10.78
N VAL A 187 -2.62 -6.68 -10.75
CA VAL A 187 -1.75 -6.80 -11.94
C VAL A 187 -2.36 -7.65 -13.05
N SER A 188 -3.20 -8.62 -12.70
CA SER A 188 -3.88 -9.49 -13.68
C SER A 188 -5.17 -8.92 -14.24
N GLU A 189 -5.66 -7.80 -13.69
CA GLU A 189 -6.86 -7.14 -14.16
C GLU A 189 -6.62 -6.46 -15.50
N LYS A 190 -7.57 -6.60 -16.43
CA LYS A 190 -7.46 -6.05 -17.78
C LYS A 190 -7.24 -4.53 -17.80
N ASP A 191 -7.84 -3.84 -16.83
CA ASP A 191 -7.80 -2.38 -16.74
C ASP A 191 -6.57 -1.88 -15.98
N CYS A 192 -5.81 -2.77 -15.35
CA CYS A 192 -4.54 -2.44 -14.72
C CYS A 192 -3.43 -2.36 -15.76
N GLN A 193 -2.94 -1.15 -16.02
CA GLN A 193 -1.85 -0.91 -16.96
C GLN A 193 -0.55 -0.64 -16.20
N PRO A 194 0.59 -1.13 -16.71
CA PRO A 194 1.87 -0.84 -16.09
C PRO A 194 2.23 0.63 -16.26
N LEU A 195 2.79 1.24 -15.22
CA LEU A 195 3.39 2.58 -15.27
C LEU A 195 4.65 2.58 -16.15
N TYR A 196 5.35 1.44 -16.19
CA TYR A 196 6.54 1.24 -16.98
C TYR A 196 6.55 -0.18 -17.52
N GLN A 197 6.95 -0.32 -18.78
CA GLN A 197 7.27 -1.60 -19.40
C GLN A 197 8.53 -1.44 -20.24
N SER A 198 9.54 -2.26 -19.94
CA SER A 198 10.74 -2.33 -20.75
C SER A 198 10.43 -2.87 -22.15
N ARG A 199 11.19 -2.42 -23.16
CA ARG A 199 11.03 -2.84 -24.57
C ARG A 199 12.16 -3.76 -25.05
N SER A 200 13.24 -3.85 -24.28
CA SER A 200 14.40 -4.69 -24.53
C SER A 200 15.19 -4.89 -23.23
N PRO A 201 16.04 -5.93 -23.12
CA PRO A 201 16.89 -6.12 -21.95
C PRO A 201 17.77 -4.90 -21.64
N GLU A 202 18.34 -4.28 -22.67
CA GLU A 202 19.19 -3.09 -22.53
C GLU A 202 18.40 -1.90 -21.98
N SER A 203 17.15 -1.71 -22.43
CA SER A 203 16.29 -0.64 -21.91
C SER A 203 15.88 -0.86 -20.46
N GLY A 204 15.72 -2.12 -20.03
CA GLY A 204 15.49 -2.47 -18.63
C GLY A 204 16.71 -2.16 -17.78
N TYR A 205 17.89 -2.55 -18.24
CA TYR A 205 19.16 -2.31 -17.55
C TYR A 205 19.43 -0.82 -17.31
N LEU A 206 19.21 0.02 -18.34
CA LEU A 206 19.42 1.46 -18.28
C LEU A 206 18.25 2.23 -17.62
N SER A 207 17.16 1.55 -17.29
CA SER A 207 15.98 2.20 -16.74
C SER A 207 16.24 2.72 -15.32
N ASN A 208 15.56 3.82 -15.02
CA ASN A 208 15.64 4.48 -13.74
C ASN A 208 14.29 5.14 -13.45
N ILE A 209 13.39 4.38 -12.84
CA ILE A 209 11.96 4.71 -12.76
C ILE A 209 11.60 4.98 -11.31
N THR A 210 10.96 6.13 -11.05
CA THR A 210 10.42 6.45 -9.74
C THR A 210 8.91 6.28 -9.75
N VAL A 211 8.38 5.49 -8.82
CA VAL A 211 6.95 5.23 -8.64
C VAL A 211 6.51 5.89 -7.34
N PHE A 212 5.59 6.85 -7.44
CA PHE A 212 5.00 7.55 -6.29
C PHE A 212 3.78 6.78 -5.79
N SER A 213 4.01 5.74 -5.00
CA SER A 213 2.96 4.90 -4.45
C SER A 213 3.46 4.17 -3.19
N PRO A 214 2.62 4.03 -2.15
CA PRO A 214 2.95 3.24 -0.95
C PRO A 214 3.14 1.74 -1.24
N ILE A 215 2.53 1.29 -2.33
CA ILE A 215 2.60 -0.09 -2.81
C ILE A 215 2.96 -0.08 -4.30
N SER A 216 3.81 -1.02 -4.71
CA SER A 216 4.06 -1.23 -6.12
C SER A 216 4.39 -2.68 -6.39
N THR A 217 4.09 -3.16 -7.59
CA THR A 217 4.40 -4.53 -7.98
C THR A 217 5.27 -4.50 -9.22
N VAL A 218 6.31 -5.32 -9.22
CA VAL A 218 7.13 -5.61 -10.38
C VAL A 218 6.78 -7.00 -10.90
N ASP A 219 6.46 -7.10 -12.20
CA ASP A 219 6.36 -8.36 -12.95
C ASP A 219 7.60 -8.47 -13.82
N TYR A 220 8.50 -9.40 -13.50
CA TYR A 220 9.75 -9.63 -14.23
C TYR A 220 9.53 -10.34 -15.57
N GLY A 221 8.29 -10.74 -15.87
CA GLY A 221 7.89 -11.37 -17.13
C GLY A 221 8.20 -12.87 -17.22
N HIS A 222 8.95 -13.42 -16.27
CA HIS A 222 9.32 -14.84 -16.19
C HIS A 222 9.65 -15.25 -14.74
N GLU A 223 9.56 -16.54 -14.43
CA GLU A 223 10.15 -17.12 -13.22
C GLU A 223 11.61 -17.51 -13.51
N GLY A 224 12.53 -17.26 -12.57
CA GLY A 224 13.96 -17.50 -12.77
C GLY A 224 14.83 -16.44 -12.10
N GLU A 225 16.16 -16.55 -12.24
CA GLU A 225 17.10 -15.57 -11.67
C GLU A 225 16.99 -14.21 -12.36
N HIS A 226 16.68 -13.19 -11.57
CA HIS A 226 16.68 -11.80 -11.97
C HIS A 226 17.08 -10.93 -10.79
N ASP A 227 17.81 -9.86 -11.06
CA ASP A 227 18.18 -8.87 -10.04
C ASP A 227 17.56 -7.52 -10.42
N VAL A 228 16.98 -6.86 -9.43
CA VAL A 228 16.50 -5.50 -9.55
C VAL A 228 16.96 -4.73 -8.33
N LEU A 229 17.55 -3.56 -8.55
CA LEU A 229 17.81 -2.63 -7.46
C LEU A 229 16.58 -1.76 -7.24
N VAL A 230 15.85 -2.06 -6.18
CA VAL A 230 14.73 -1.26 -5.68
C VAL A 230 15.21 -0.46 -4.48
N LYS A 231 15.19 0.87 -4.54
CA LYS A 231 15.62 1.71 -3.42
C LYS A 231 14.70 2.89 -3.22
N TRP A 232 14.82 3.54 -2.08
CA TRP A 232 14.13 4.79 -1.84
C TRP A 232 14.63 5.92 -2.73
N ASN A 233 13.72 6.82 -3.11
CA ASN A 233 14.08 8.10 -3.70
C ASN A 233 14.02 9.17 -2.61
N LYS A 234 15.18 9.74 -2.26
CA LYS A 234 15.27 10.88 -1.33
C LYS A 234 14.96 12.20 -2.03
#